data_AF-A0A8H6Q141-F1
#
_entry.id   AF-A0A8H6Q141-F1
#
_cell.length_a   1.000
_cell.length_b   1.000
_cell.length_c   1.000
_cell.angle_alpha   90.00
_cell.angle_beta   90.00
_cell.angle_gamma   90.00
#
_symmetry.space_group_name_H-M   'P 1'
#
loop_
_entity.id
_entity.type
_entity.pdbx_description
1 polymer ?
#
loop_
_entity_poly.entity_id
_entity_poly.type
_entity_poly.pdbx_seq_one_letter_code
_entity_poly.pdbx_strand_id
1 'polypeptide(L)'
;MAEEQLSSDDEGFDRPFRFIVTAKYLAVRYEDNNFTLHSDYHGHGSLFYLSDNDMHIIRNRRYVGQLKSHPSYEDDVFHICRGSQYLSREGHWTDNIDEALDVQIDPEDPYTTDSADSAPILSLSEPILNPAHPVSADGIDLYHPDKQFALYPVTSDCLWYGDASNFKGKLIFGGNPYSAGMPFQLSVHEGRTRIRANDGMYLTVLMEDDLVQHLKEKCRQHSRVSSCADCSTWYSLGFRAEPDDCLALVPRGLPSMFVLYDGAFYYRMNILKASYAETLRVEHIEEASLFQLVG
;
A
#
# COMPACT_ATOMS: atom_id res chain seq x y z
N MET A 1 13.79 34.37 -15.66
CA MET A 1 12.67 33.41 -15.73
C MET A 1 11.53 34.02 -14.95
N ALA A 2 10.36 34.20 -15.57
CA ALA A 2 9.23 34.84 -14.92
C ALA A 2 8.65 33.89 -13.87
N GLU A 3 8.54 34.37 -12.62
CA GLU A 3 7.82 33.69 -11.55
C GLU A 3 6.32 33.84 -11.83
N GLU A 4 5.66 32.80 -12.34
CA GLU A 4 4.20 32.74 -12.33
C GLU A 4 3.75 32.54 -10.88
N GLN A 5 3.19 33.60 -10.30
CA GLN A 5 2.48 33.52 -9.02
C GLN A 5 1.08 32.98 -9.28
N LEU A 6 0.72 31.96 -8.51
CA LEU A 6 -0.55 31.26 -8.63
C LEU A 6 -1.71 32.07 -8.03
N SER A 7 -2.84 32.13 -8.73
CA SER A 7 -4.04 32.85 -8.26
C SER A 7 -4.78 32.02 -7.21
N SER A 8 -5.20 32.66 -6.12
CA SER A 8 -5.53 32.01 -4.84
C SER A 8 -6.85 31.24 -4.75
N ASP A 9 -7.67 31.20 -5.79
CA ASP A 9 -9.10 30.93 -5.59
C ASP A 9 -9.58 29.55 -6.09
N ASP A 10 -8.72 28.70 -6.69
CA ASP A 10 -9.17 27.38 -7.19
C ASP A 10 -8.08 26.30 -7.29
N GLU A 11 -6.89 26.48 -6.72
CA GLU A 11 -5.87 25.43 -6.75
C GLU A 11 -6.05 24.44 -5.60
N GLY A 12 -5.94 23.14 -5.88
CA GLY A 12 -6.03 21.95 -5.00
C GLY A 12 -5.15 21.91 -3.73
N PHE A 13 -5.19 22.97 -2.93
CA PHE A 13 -4.53 23.10 -1.63
C PHE A 13 -5.30 22.42 -0.48
N ASP A 14 -6.43 21.79 -0.78
CA ASP A 14 -7.26 21.05 0.18
C ASP A 14 -6.75 19.64 0.46
N ARG A 15 -5.80 19.14 -0.36
CA ARG A 15 -5.30 17.76 -0.30
C ARG A 15 -3.78 17.74 -0.18
N PRO A 16 -3.23 18.02 1.01
CA PRO A 16 -1.81 17.86 1.24
C PRO A 16 -1.40 16.38 1.13
N PHE A 17 -0.17 16.14 0.73
CA PHE A 17 0.40 14.80 0.69
C PHE A 17 1.91 14.81 0.94
N ARG A 18 2.45 13.62 1.26
CA ARG A 18 3.88 13.30 1.30
C ARG A 18 4.20 12.20 0.29
N PHE A 19 5.47 12.07 -0.06
CA PHE A 19 5.91 10.98 -0.94
C PHE A 19 6.39 9.79 -0.13
N ILE A 20 5.86 8.60 -0.41
CA ILE A 20 6.48 7.33 -0.05
C ILE A 20 7.46 6.96 -1.15
N VAL A 21 8.73 6.71 -0.81
CA VAL A 21 9.70 6.20 -1.77
C VAL A 21 9.66 4.68 -1.76
N THR A 22 9.24 4.08 -2.87
CA THR A 22 8.94 2.65 -2.90
C THR A 22 10.14 1.79 -2.47
N ALA A 23 9.93 0.99 -1.43
CA ALA A 23 10.88 0.07 -0.81
C ALA A 23 12.11 0.73 -0.15
N LYS A 24 12.07 2.04 0.13
CA LYS A 24 13.19 2.76 0.74
C LYS A 24 12.74 3.62 1.90
N TYR A 25 13.50 3.53 3.00
CA TYR A 25 13.34 4.40 4.17
C TYR A 25 13.93 5.79 3.89
N LEU A 26 13.20 6.55 3.08
CA LEU A 26 13.59 7.89 2.62
C LEU A 26 12.42 8.87 2.76
N ALA A 27 12.73 10.03 3.32
CA ALA A 27 11.88 11.20 3.27
C ALA A 27 12.27 12.09 2.09
N VAL A 28 11.28 12.48 1.29
CA VAL A 28 11.45 13.48 0.24
C VAL A 28 11.21 14.86 0.83
N ARG A 29 12.23 15.71 0.83
CA ARG A 29 12.14 17.11 1.26
C ARG A 29 12.30 18.05 0.08
N TYR A 30 11.89 19.29 0.28
CA TYR A 30 12.10 20.36 -0.69
C TYR A 30 12.73 21.57 0.00
N GLU A 31 14.02 21.73 -0.26
CA GLU A 31 14.95 22.65 0.39
C GLU A 31 15.75 23.37 -0.71
N ASP A 32 16.04 24.66 -0.53
CA ASP A 32 16.84 25.46 -1.48
C ASP A 32 16.38 25.36 -2.95
N ASN A 33 15.06 25.33 -3.18
CA ASN A 33 14.41 25.16 -4.49
C ASN A 33 14.69 23.82 -5.21
N ASN A 34 15.06 22.78 -4.47
CA ASN A 34 15.29 21.46 -5.01
C ASN A 34 14.70 20.35 -4.14
N PHE A 35 14.45 19.19 -4.76
CA PHE A 35 14.11 17.98 -4.01
C PHE A 35 15.39 17.38 -3.42
N THR A 36 15.33 17.01 -2.14
CA THR A 36 16.42 16.36 -1.41
C THR A 36 15.90 15.07 -0.76
N LEU A 37 16.73 14.03 -0.75
CA LEU A 37 16.39 12.72 -0.17
C LEU A 37 17.13 12.58 1.15
N HIS A 38 16.41 12.22 2.20
CA HIS A 38 16.95 12.03 3.55
C HIS A 38 16.62 10.62 4.04
N SER A 39 17.58 9.91 4.62
CA SER A 39 17.36 8.59 5.25
C SER A 39 16.54 8.74 6.53
N ASP A 40 15.22 8.68 6.38
CA ASP A 40 14.25 9.02 7.41
C ASP A 40 12.86 8.46 7.03
N TYR A 41 11.95 8.43 7.99
CA TYR A 41 10.54 8.07 7.77
C TYR A 41 9.88 9.05 6.80
N HIS A 42 9.07 8.55 5.84
CA HIS A 42 8.46 9.40 4.81
C HIS A 42 7.56 10.50 5.39
N GLY A 43 6.95 10.26 6.57
CA GLY A 43 6.20 11.26 7.33
C GLY A 43 7.03 12.49 7.77
N HIS A 44 8.35 12.39 7.83
CA HIS A 44 9.27 13.53 8.04
C HIS A 44 9.63 14.27 6.74
N GLY A 45 8.99 13.90 5.64
CA GLY A 45 9.07 14.58 4.35
C GLY A 45 8.38 15.93 4.34
N SER A 46 8.62 16.64 3.25
CA SER A 46 7.92 17.89 2.93
C SER A 46 6.48 17.63 2.53
N LEU A 47 5.56 18.48 3.01
CA LEU A 47 4.20 18.53 2.50
C LEU A 47 4.15 19.18 1.11
N PHE A 48 3.41 18.56 0.20
CA PHE A 48 3.15 19.00 -1.16
C PHE A 48 1.64 19.02 -1.43
N TYR A 49 1.25 19.62 -2.55
CA TYR A 49 -0.11 19.67 -3.06
C TYR A 49 -0.08 19.38 -4.55
N LEU A 50 -1.20 18.91 -5.11
CA LEU A 50 -1.35 18.76 -6.56
C LEU A 50 -2.18 19.90 -7.12
N SER A 51 -1.89 20.29 -8.35
CA SER A 51 -2.82 21.09 -9.16
C SER A 51 -4.08 20.28 -9.48
N ASP A 52 -5.15 20.95 -9.90
CA ASP A 52 -6.48 20.32 -10.13
C ASP A 52 -6.50 19.29 -11.27
N ASN A 53 -5.47 19.27 -12.10
CA ASN A 53 -5.25 18.25 -13.12
C ASN A 53 -4.39 17.07 -12.64
N ASP A 54 -4.08 17.01 -11.34
CA ASP A 54 -3.27 15.99 -10.66
C ASP A 54 -1.84 15.80 -11.22
N MET A 55 -1.34 16.76 -12.02
CA MET A 55 -0.05 16.64 -12.69
C MET A 55 1.07 17.48 -12.07
N HIS A 56 0.79 18.69 -11.60
CA HIS A 56 1.84 19.59 -11.12
C HIS A 56 1.96 19.53 -9.60
N ILE A 57 3.20 19.41 -9.13
CA ILE A 57 3.52 19.43 -7.72
C ILE A 57 3.64 20.88 -7.29
N ILE A 58 2.85 21.26 -6.28
CA ILE A 58 2.82 22.60 -5.70
C ILE A 58 3.41 22.55 -4.29
N ARG A 59 4.26 23.53 -3.97
CA ARG A 59 4.73 23.78 -2.61
C ARG A 59 4.92 25.26 -2.39
N ASN A 60 4.51 25.77 -1.23
CA ASN A 60 4.56 27.19 -0.90
C ASN A 60 3.92 28.07 -2.01
N ARG A 61 2.80 27.61 -2.59
CA ARG A 61 2.07 28.26 -3.70
C ARG A 61 2.92 28.49 -4.97
N ARG A 62 3.86 27.59 -5.25
CA ARG A 62 4.68 27.59 -6.45
C ARG A 62 4.73 26.19 -7.04
N TYR A 63 4.74 26.09 -8.37
CA TYR A 63 5.03 24.84 -9.05
C TYR A 63 6.51 24.46 -8.85
N VAL A 64 6.75 23.28 -8.32
CA VAL A 64 8.09 22.79 -8.00
C VAL A 64 8.53 21.58 -8.81
N GLY A 65 7.58 20.91 -9.47
CA GLY A 65 7.80 19.74 -10.32
C GLY A 65 6.50 19.24 -10.94
N GLN A 66 6.57 18.10 -11.60
CA GLN A 66 5.43 17.39 -12.20
C GLN A 66 5.49 15.92 -11.83
N LEU A 67 4.34 15.28 -11.70
CA LEU A 67 4.23 13.84 -11.61
C LEU A 67 4.00 13.25 -12.99
N LYS A 68 4.64 12.11 -13.22
CA LYS A 68 4.42 11.27 -14.39
C LYS A 68 4.23 9.84 -13.94
N SER A 69 3.13 9.22 -14.32
CA SER A 69 2.82 7.84 -13.94
C SER A 69 3.89 6.86 -14.42
N HIS A 70 4.15 5.84 -13.62
CA HIS A 70 5.02 4.73 -13.95
C HIS A 70 4.35 3.86 -15.02
N PRO A 71 5.04 3.45 -16.09
CA PRO A 71 4.42 2.78 -17.24
C PRO A 71 3.80 1.41 -16.96
N SER A 72 4.16 0.77 -15.85
CA SER A 72 3.61 -0.54 -15.43
C SER A 72 2.69 -0.47 -14.21
N TYR A 73 2.61 0.69 -13.56
CA TYR A 73 1.84 0.93 -12.34
C TYR A 73 1.20 2.31 -12.47
N GLU A 74 0.47 2.49 -13.57
CA GLU A 74 -0.19 3.76 -13.84
C GLU A 74 -1.08 4.11 -12.65
N ASP A 75 -1.07 5.39 -12.26
CA ASP A 75 -1.90 5.95 -11.19
C ASP A 75 -1.56 5.48 -9.76
N ASP A 76 -0.73 4.45 -9.58
CA ASP A 76 -0.25 3.98 -8.27
C ASP A 76 1.16 4.47 -7.92
N VAL A 77 2.04 4.52 -8.92
CA VAL A 77 3.46 4.86 -8.78
C VAL A 77 3.82 5.94 -9.80
N PHE A 78 4.62 6.91 -9.37
CA PHE A 78 4.98 8.09 -10.14
C PHE A 78 6.48 8.33 -10.16
N HIS A 79 6.92 9.09 -11.15
CA HIS A 79 8.21 9.73 -11.19
C HIS A 79 8.05 11.24 -10.99
N ILE A 80 8.94 11.84 -10.20
CA ILE A 80 9.02 13.30 -10.06
C ILE A 80 9.84 13.86 -11.21
N CYS A 81 9.26 14.79 -11.97
CA CYS A 81 9.84 15.33 -13.20
C CYS A 81 9.99 16.86 -13.16
N ARG A 82 10.98 17.37 -13.91
CA ARG A 82 11.13 18.78 -14.29
C ARG A 82 11.49 18.86 -15.77
N GLY A 83 10.56 19.31 -16.60
CA GLY A 83 10.73 19.29 -18.05
C GLY A 83 10.92 17.85 -18.54
N SER A 84 12.04 17.56 -19.19
CA SER A 84 12.39 16.21 -19.66
C SER A 84 13.18 15.37 -18.65
N GLN A 85 13.51 15.94 -17.48
CA GLN A 85 14.36 15.28 -16.48
C GLN A 85 13.53 14.65 -15.37
N TYR A 86 14.07 13.59 -14.77
CA TYR A 86 13.51 12.83 -13.67
C TYR A 86 14.40 13.00 -12.43
N LEU A 87 13.80 13.01 -11.24
CA LEU A 87 14.54 12.90 -9.99
C LEU A 87 15.04 11.46 -9.85
N SER A 88 16.34 11.27 -9.71
CA SER A 88 16.96 9.95 -9.61
C SER A 88 16.90 9.38 -8.19
N ARG A 89 17.22 8.09 -8.07
CA ARG A 89 17.37 7.36 -6.80
C ARG A 89 18.43 7.94 -5.86
N GLU A 90 19.38 8.71 -6.39
CA GLU A 90 20.45 9.41 -5.68
C GLU A 90 20.10 10.87 -5.36
N GLY A 91 18.92 11.36 -5.78
CA GLY A 91 18.47 12.73 -5.55
C GLY A 91 19.06 13.75 -6.52
N HIS A 92 19.40 13.33 -7.75
CA HIS A 92 19.89 14.21 -8.80
C HIS A 92 18.93 14.22 -10.00
N TRP A 93 18.99 15.27 -10.83
CA TRP A 93 18.19 15.30 -12.07
C TRP A 93 18.90 14.51 -13.17
N THR A 94 18.19 13.55 -13.76
CA THR A 94 18.69 12.68 -14.83
C THR A 94 17.71 12.65 -15.99
N ASP A 95 18.20 12.45 -17.22
CA ASP A 95 17.34 12.26 -18.40
C ASP A 95 17.01 10.77 -18.60
N ASN A 96 17.59 9.88 -17.79
CA ASN A 96 17.38 8.44 -17.84
C ASN A 96 16.21 8.02 -16.95
N ILE A 97 15.15 7.49 -17.54
CA ILE A 97 13.97 7.02 -16.80
C ILE A 97 14.28 5.79 -15.92
N ASP A 98 15.27 4.95 -16.28
CA ASP A 98 15.60 3.73 -15.52
C ASP A 98 16.26 4.05 -14.16
N GLU A 99 16.79 5.27 -14.02
CA GLU A 99 17.37 5.82 -12.79
C GLU A 99 16.35 6.59 -11.95
N ALA A 100 15.14 6.79 -12.46
CA ALA A 100 14.11 7.58 -11.80
C ALA A 100 13.74 6.99 -10.42
N LEU A 101 13.39 7.89 -9.51
CA LEU A 101 12.85 7.56 -8.20
C LEU A 101 11.38 7.17 -8.34
N ASP A 102 11.06 5.94 -7.94
CA ASP A 102 9.69 5.45 -7.84
C ASP A 102 9.06 5.98 -6.54
N VAL A 103 8.00 6.77 -6.66
CA VAL A 103 7.29 7.35 -5.52
C VAL A 103 5.79 7.09 -5.58
N GLN A 104 5.17 6.99 -4.42
CA GLN A 104 3.72 6.92 -4.24
C GLN A 104 3.27 8.15 -3.45
N ILE A 105 1.99 8.50 -3.58
CA ILE A 105 1.39 9.61 -2.85
C ILE A 105 0.81 9.07 -1.55
N ASP A 106 1.26 9.61 -0.43
CA ASP A 106 0.67 9.42 0.89
C ASP A 106 -0.15 10.65 1.26
N PRO A 107 -1.48 10.61 1.09
CA PRO A 107 -2.34 11.75 1.32
C PRO A 107 -2.53 11.97 2.81
N GLU A 108 -2.48 13.23 3.21
CA GLU A 108 -2.66 13.62 4.60
C GLU A 108 -4.11 14.08 4.79
N ASP A 109 -4.81 13.53 5.80
CA ASP A 109 -6.15 14.01 6.12
C ASP A 109 -6.04 15.44 6.73
N PRO A 110 -6.59 16.47 6.06
CA PRO A 110 -6.51 17.85 6.51
C PRO A 110 -7.34 18.11 7.78
N TYR A 111 -8.21 17.17 8.17
CA TYR A 111 -9.10 17.25 9.32
C TYR A 111 -8.70 16.36 10.49
N THR A 112 -7.75 15.45 10.32
CA THR A 112 -7.17 14.72 11.46
C THR A 112 -6.43 15.68 12.37
N THR A 113 -6.94 15.82 13.60
CA THR A 113 -6.20 16.42 14.73
C THR A 113 -5.10 15.51 15.27
N ASP A 114 -4.90 14.34 14.65
CA ASP A 114 -3.67 13.57 14.77
C ASP A 114 -2.57 14.32 14.05
N SER A 115 -2.14 15.39 14.70
CA SER A 115 -0.81 15.94 14.57
C SER A 115 0.18 14.78 14.44
N ALA A 116 1.29 14.99 13.74
CA ALA A 116 2.47 14.16 13.88
C ALA A 116 2.88 13.90 15.36
N ASP A 117 2.29 14.62 16.33
CA ASP A 117 2.38 14.40 17.78
C ASP A 117 1.49 13.26 18.36
N SER A 118 0.44 12.80 17.67
CA SER A 118 -0.41 11.65 18.10
C SER A 118 0.04 10.33 17.47
N ALA A 119 0.73 10.39 16.33
CA ALA A 119 1.47 9.23 15.84
C ALA A 119 2.47 8.83 16.93
N PRO A 120 2.61 7.53 17.29
CA PRO A 120 3.72 7.14 18.14
C PRO A 120 4.99 7.77 17.56
N ILE A 121 5.81 8.38 18.41
CA ILE A 121 7.06 9.01 17.99
C ILE A 121 7.90 7.92 17.32
N LEU A 122 7.80 7.81 16.01
CA LEU A 122 8.53 6.86 15.19
C LEU A 122 9.89 7.48 14.84
N SER A 123 10.61 7.96 15.86
CA SER A 123 12.07 7.98 15.79
C SER A 123 12.53 6.53 15.88
N LEU A 124 12.37 5.80 14.77
CA LEU A 124 13.24 4.67 14.54
C LEU A 124 14.65 5.24 14.48
N SER A 125 15.50 4.83 15.43
CA SER A 125 16.92 5.19 15.40
C SER A 125 17.59 4.69 14.11
N GLU A 126 16.97 3.68 13.48
CA GLU A 126 17.15 3.14 12.13
C GLU A 126 16.00 2.12 11.94
N PRO A 127 15.43 1.92 10.75
CA PRO A 127 14.68 0.68 10.50
C PRO A 127 15.68 -0.46 10.74
N ILE A 128 15.37 -1.41 11.62
CA ILE A 128 16.18 -2.63 11.74
C ILE A 128 15.99 -3.40 10.43
N LEU A 129 16.81 -3.11 9.44
CA LEU A 129 16.75 -3.72 8.12
C LEU A 129 17.47 -5.07 8.19
N ASN A 130 16.71 -6.15 8.34
CA ASN A 130 17.23 -7.44 7.93
C ASN A 130 17.08 -7.58 6.42
N PRO A 131 18.17 -7.62 5.63
CA PRO A 131 18.08 -7.70 4.17
C PRO A 131 17.48 -9.02 3.67
N ALA A 132 17.32 -10.02 4.54
CA ALA A 132 16.62 -11.26 4.23
C ALA A 132 15.09 -11.15 4.40
N HIS A 133 14.60 -10.09 5.03
CA HIS A 133 13.18 -9.86 5.23
C HIS A 133 12.60 -9.01 4.10
N PRO A 134 11.32 -9.24 3.75
CA PRO A 134 10.57 -8.31 2.91
C PRO A 134 10.39 -6.96 3.61
N VAL A 135 10.27 -5.89 2.83
CA VAL A 135 10.10 -4.52 3.31
C VAL A 135 8.75 -3.93 2.89
N SER A 136 8.27 -2.97 3.68
CA SER A 136 7.10 -2.15 3.36
C SER A 136 7.36 -1.18 2.20
N ALA A 137 6.31 -0.50 1.74
CA ALA A 137 6.38 0.52 0.71
C ALA A 137 7.32 1.67 1.09
N ASP A 138 7.38 2.03 2.36
CA ASP A 138 8.28 3.02 2.96
C ASP A 138 9.61 2.42 3.46
N GLY A 139 9.90 1.16 3.10
CA GLY A 139 11.21 0.54 3.29
C GLY A 139 11.52 0.11 4.73
N ILE A 140 10.52 -0.19 5.54
CA ILE A 140 10.66 -0.74 6.90
C ILE A 140 10.60 -2.27 6.83
N ASP A 141 11.39 -2.97 7.65
CA ASP A 141 11.29 -4.42 7.80
C ASP A 141 9.87 -4.81 8.25
N LEU A 142 9.20 -5.65 7.45
CA LEU A 142 7.82 -6.04 7.73
C LEU A 142 7.66 -6.79 9.06
N TYR A 143 8.70 -7.45 9.57
CA TYR A 143 8.67 -8.18 10.83
C TYR A 143 9.19 -7.36 12.01
N HIS A 144 9.31 -6.04 11.85
CA HIS A 144 9.74 -5.17 12.94
C HIS A 144 8.76 -5.25 14.13
N PRO A 145 9.25 -5.51 15.36
CA PRO A 145 8.40 -5.87 16.50
C PRO A 145 7.47 -4.74 16.94
N ASP A 146 7.89 -3.48 16.78
CA ASP A 146 7.13 -2.31 17.24
C ASP A 146 6.40 -1.58 16.11
N LYS A 147 6.26 -2.22 14.94
CA LYS A 147 5.65 -1.60 13.76
C LYS A 147 4.35 -2.25 13.36
N GLN A 148 3.48 -1.39 12.86
CA GLN A 148 2.20 -1.76 12.27
C GLN A 148 2.14 -1.16 10.87
N PHE A 149 1.37 -1.80 10.02
CA PHE A 149 1.30 -1.48 8.62
C PHE A 149 -0.14 -1.47 8.15
N ALA A 150 -0.53 -0.51 7.34
CA ALA A 150 -1.76 -0.59 6.57
C ALA A 150 -1.52 -1.44 5.31
N LEU A 151 -2.50 -2.27 4.94
CA LEU A 151 -2.44 -3.15 3.77
C LEU A 151 -3.26 -2.55 2.62
N TYR A 152 -2.62 -2.35 1.47
CA TYR A 152 -3.22 -1.76 0.28
C TYR A 152 -3.10 -2.70 -0.92
N PRO A 153 -4.12 -2.74 -1.80
CA PRO A 153 -3.96 -3.30 -3.13
C PRO A 153 -3.28 -2.28 -4.05
N VAL A 154 -2.51 -2.75 -5.02
CA VAL A 154 -2.00 -1.94 -6.14
C VAL A 154 -2.86 -2.28 -7.34
N THR A 155 -3.60 -1.30 -7.84
CA THR A 155 -4.55 -1.49 -8.93
C THR A 155 -4.25 -0.49 -10.03
N SER A 156 -3.66 -0.98 -11.13
CA SER A 156 -3.34 -0.24 -12.35
C SER A 156 -4.49 0.52 -13.01
N ASP A 157 -5.69 0.43 -12.44
CA ASP A 157 -6.95 0.78 -13.06
C ASP A 157 -7.64 1.96 -12.34
N CYS A 158 -7.19 2.38 -11.15
CA CYS A 158 -7.73 3.54 -10.44
C CYS A 158 -6.85 3.95 -9.25
N LEU A 159 -6.62 5.26 -9.15
CA LEU A 159 -5.84 5.98 -8.15
C LEU A 159 -6.32 5.79 -6.68
N TRP A 160 -7.47 5.17 -6.39
CA TRP A 160 -8.01 5.11 -5.01
C TRP A 160 -9.00 3.96 -4.73
N TYR A 161 -8.51 2.84 -4.19
CA TYR A 161 -9.29 1.93 -3.35
C TYR A 161 -8.79 2.02 -1.91
N GLY A 162 -9.73 2.10 -0.96
CA GLY A 162 -9.41 2.20 0.45
C GLY A 162 -8.61 1.01 0.96
N ASP A 163 -8.02 1.25 2.12
CA ASP A 163 -7.27 0.29 2.91
C ASP A 163 -8.06 -0.99 3.22
N ALA A 164 -7.30 -2.00 3.67
CA ALA A 164 -7.88 -3.21 4.23
C ALA A 164 -8.67 -2.92 5.52
N SER A 165 -9.91 -3.43 5.57
CA SER A 165 -10.75 -3.38 6.76
C SER A 165 -11.41 -4.74 7.05
N ASN A 166 -11.86 -4.90 8.29
CA ASN A 166 -12.61 -6.08 8.73
C ASN A 166 -14.11 -5.79 8.66
N PHE A 167 -14.80 -6.37 7.68
CA PHE A 167 -16.26 -6.30 7.57
C PHE A 167 -16.86 -7.68 7.74
N LYS A 168 -17.60 -7.86 8.85
CA LYS A 168 -18.24 -9.13 9.21
C LYS A 168 -17.26 -10.32 9.23
N GLY A 169 -16.03 -10.10 9.69
CA GLY A 169 -15.00 -11.14 9.78
C GLY A 169 -14.27 -11.42 8.47
N LYS A 170 -14.57 -10.70 7.38
CA LYS A 170 -13.87 -10.81 6.09
C LYS A 170 -12.90 -9.67 5.89
N LEU A 171 -11.83 -9.96 5.14
CA LEU A 171 -10.98 -8.93 4.56
C LEU A 171 -11.74 -8.29 3.40
N ILE A 172 -12.04 -7.02 3.56
CA ILE A 172 -12.54 -6.18 2.48
C ILE A 172 -11.58 -5.04 2.27
N PHE A 173 -11.60 -4.48 1.07
CA PHE A 173 -10.95 -3.23 0.75
C PHE A 173 -12.07 -2.26 0.41
N GLY A 174 -12.24 -1.27 1.26
CA GLY A 174 -13.41 -0.43 1.22
C GLY A 174 -13.07 0.99 1.57
N GLY A 175 -13.87 1.91 1.03
CA GLY A 175 -13.96 3.25 1.58
C GLY A 175 -12.93 4.24 1.07
N ASN A 176 -13.07 5.41 1.66
CA ASN A 176 -12.59 6.71 1.22
C ASN A 176 -11.07 6.68 0.97
N PRO A 177 -10.55 7.33 -0.09
CA PRO A 177 -9.12 7.65 -0.24
C PRO A 177 -8.44 8.23 1.01
N TYR A 178 -9.22 8.70 1.99
CA TYR A 178 -8.78 9.42 3.18
C TYR A 178 -9.00 8.66 4.51
N SER A 179 -9.28 7.34 4.53
CA SER A 179 -9.32 6.60 5.81
C SER A 179 -7.96 6.03 6.20
N ALA A 180 -7.56 6.27 7.46
CA ALA A 180 -6.53 5.49 8.11
C ALA A 180 -7.09 4.08 8.32
N GLY A 181 -6.50 3.12 7.62
CA GLY A 181 -7.05 1.78 7.59
C GLY A 181 -6.91 0.97 8.85
N MET A 182 -7.29 -0.30 8.75
CA MET A 182 -6.95 -1.23 9.82
C MET A 182 -5.44 -1.52 9.78
N PRO A 183 -4.71 -1.26 10.87
CA PRO A 183 -3.28 -1.57 10.92
C PRO A 183 -3.04 -3.05 11.26
N PHE A 184 -1.93 -3.57 10.75
CA PHE A 184 -1.50 -4.95 10.85
C PHE A 184 -0.08 -5.06 11.39
N GLN A 185 0.18 -6.02 12.26
CA GLN A 185 1.50 -6.43 12.68
C GLN A 185 1.84 -7.79 12.06
N LEU A 186 3.06 -7.94 11.56
CA LEU A 186 3.50 -9.19 10.95
C LEU A 186 4.48 -9.94 11.84
N SER A 187 4.40 -11.25 11.81
CA SER A 187 5.34 -12.14 12.51
C SER A 187 5.61 -13.39 11.68
N VAL A 188 6.78 -13.98 11.87
CA VAL A 188 7.12 -15.27 11.25
C VAL A 188 6.63 -16.41 12.13
N HIS A 189 5.92 -17.37 11.54
CA HIS A 189 5.49 -18.61 12.19
C HIS A 189 5.73 -19.77 11.23
N GLU A 190 6.56 -20.73 11.63
CA GLU A 190 6.92 -21.91 10.82
C GLU A 190 7.41 -21.57 9.39
N GLY A 191 8.15 -20.46 9.25
CA GLY A 191 8.67 -20.00 7.96
C GLY A 191 7.63 -19.32 7.06
N ARG A 192 6.41 -19.05 7.56
CA ARG A 192 5.35 -18.28 6.89
C ARG A 192 4.98 -17.02 7.66
N THR A 193 4.21 -16.15 7.04
CA THR A 193 3.78 -14.87 7.61
C THR A 193 2.43 -14.99 8.30
N ARG A 194 2.39 -14.65 9.59
CA ARG A 194 1.15 -14.28 10.30
C ARG A 194 0.94 -12.79 10.19
N ILE A 195 -0.23 -12.39 9.73
CA ILE A 195 -0.65 -10.98 9.63
C ILE A 195 -1.74 -10.78 10.67
N ARG A 196 -1.47 -9.98 11.70
CA ARG A 196 -2.34 -9.78 12.86
C ARG A 196 -2.92 -8.37 12.85
N ALA A 197 -4.23 -8.24 12.90
CA ALA A 197 -4.92 -6.96 13.05
C ALA A 197 -4.86 -6.45 14.51
N ASN A 198 -5.13 -5.16 14.71
CA ASN A 198 -5.11 -4.53 16.05
C ASN A 198 -6.13 -5.08 17.04
N ASP A 199 -7.24 -5.66 16.57
CA ASP A 199 -8.20 -6.35 17.42
C ASP A 199 -7.69 -7.72 17.94
N GLY A 200 -6.47 -8.10 17.54
CA GLY A 200 -5.81 -9.33 17.94
C GLY A 200 -6.10 -10.51 17.02
N MET A 201 -6.98 -10.36 16.03
CA MET A 201 -7.33 -11.38 15.06
C MET A 201 -6.24 -11.50 14.00
N TYR A 202 -6.11 -12.69 13.42
CA TYR A 202 -5.16 -12.96 12.34
C TYR A 202 -5.88 -13.13 11.01
N LEU A 203 -5.28 -12.59 9.96
CA LEU A 203 -5.68 -12.83 8.59
C LEU A 203 -5.40 -14.29 8.20
N THR A 204 -6.42 -14.97 7.71
CA THR A 204 -6.44 -16.39 7.38
C THR A 204 -7.43 -16.68 6.27
N VAL A 205 -7.42 -17.90 5.75
CA VAL A 205 -8.44 -18.39 4.84
C VAL A 205 -9.61 -18.96 5.65
N LEU A 206 -10.81 -18.44 5.40
CA LEU A 206 -12.03 -18.98 5.98
C LEU A 206 -13.00 -19.44 4.90
N MET A 207 -13.78 -20.46 5.24
CA MET A 207 -15.04 -20.73 4.56
C MET A 207 -16.12 -19.94 5.27
N GLU A 208 -16.96 -19.25 4.52
CA GLU A 208 -18.02 -18.43 5.12
C GLU A 208 -19.04 -19.30 5.84
N ASP A 209 -19.27 -19.05 7.13
CA ASP A 209 -20.13 -19.89 7.98
C ASP A 209 -21.56 -20.00 7.43
N ASP A 210 -22.08 -18.93 6.83
CA ASP A 210 -23.39 -18.90 6.19
C ASP A 210 -23.47 -19.83 4.96
N LEU A 211 -22.34 -20.11 4.29
CA LEU A 211 -22.26 -21.01 3.13
C LEU A 211 -22.12 -22.48 3.54
N VAL A 212 -21.65 -22.76 4.75
CA VAL A 212 -21.43 -24.14 5.23
C VAL A 212 -22.72 -24.97 5.19
N GLN A 213 -23.86 -24.35 5.51
CA GLN A 213 -25.17 -25.03 5.50
C GLN A 213 -25.62 -25.43 4.09
N HIS A 214 -25.12 -24.74 3.07
CA HIS A 214 -25.43 -24.97 1.67
C HIS A 214 -24.45 -25.94 0.98
N LEU A 215 -23.43 -26.44 1.70
CA LEU A 215 -22.50 -27.43 1.16
C LEU A 215 -23.24 -28.72 0.79
N LYS A 216 -23.13 -29.09 -0.49
CA LYS A 216 -23.41 -30.44 -0.96
C LYS A 216 -22.58 -31.43 -0.12
N GLU A 217 -23.12 -32.62 0.14
CA GLU A 217 -22.50 -33.62 1.00
C GLU A 217 -21.05 -33.96 0.57
N LYS A 218 -20.81 -34.06 -0.73
CA LYS A 218 -19.47 -34.25 -1.31
C LYS A 218 -18.47 -33.14 -0.94
N CYS A 219 -18.92 -31.90 -0.76
CA CYS A 219 -18.06 -30.75 -0.46
C CYS A 219 -17.78 -30.59 1.03
N ARG A 220 -18.50 -31.28 1.92
CA ARG A 220 -18.30 -31.19 3.38
C ARG A 220 -16.97 -31.76 3.84
N GLN A 221 -16.35 -32.63 3.05
CA GLN A 221 -15.02 -33.18 3.32
C GLN A 221 -13.90 -32.38 2.65
N HIS A 222 -14.23 -31.39 1.83
CA HIS A 222 -13.22 -30.56 1.18
C HIS A 222 -12.64 -29.57 2.17
N SER A 223 -11.34 -29.35 2.05
CA SER A 223 -10.62 -28.31 2.77
C SER A 223 -10.29 -27.16 1.83
N ARG A 224 -9.69 -26.11 2.38
CA ARG A 224 -9.17 -24.98 1.62
C ARG A 224 -8.14 -25.39 0.55
N VAL A 225 -7.48 -26.54 0.72
CA VAL A 225 -6.45 -27.10 -0.18
C VAL A 225 -7.04 -28.16 -1.12
N SER A 226 -8.01 -28.94 -0.63
CA SER A 226 -8.66 -30.04 -1.39
C SER A 226 -10.04 -29.65 -1.94
N SER A 227 -10.25 -28.36 -2.21
CA SER A 227 -11.52 -27.85 -2.73
C SER A 227 -11.75 -28.30 -4.18
N CYS A 228 -13.02 -28.42 -4.58
CA CYS A 228 -13.40 -28.65 -5.97
C CYS A 228 -13.92 -27.36 -6.61
N ALA A 229 -14.15 -27.36 -7.93
CA ALA A 229 -14.70 -26.22 -8.64
C ALA A 229 -15.99 -25.65 -7.99
N ASP A 230 -16.85 -26.50 -7.43
CA ASP A 230 -18.11 -26.08 -6.79
C ASP A 230 -17.91 -25.30 -5.48
N CYS A 231 -16.86 -25.58 -4.70
CA CYS A 231 -16.65 -24.97 -3.37
C CYS A 231 -15.37 -24.15 -3.23
N SER A 232 -14.50 -24.15 -4.25
CA SER A 232 -13.25 -23.36 -4.28
C SER A 232 -13.50 -21.87 -4.06
N THR A 233 -14.59 -21.35 -4.63
CA THR A 233 -15.02 -19.95 -4.53
C THR A 233 -15.62 -19.58 -3.17
N TRP A 234 -15.84 -20.54 -2.27
CA TRP A 234 -16.43 -20.29 -0.95
C TRP A 234 -15.37 -20.02 0.12
N TYR A 235 -14.10 -20.10 -0.27
CA TYR A 235 -12.98 -19.75 0.57
C TYR A 235 -12.49 -18.34 0.23
N SER A 236 -12.44 -17.48 1.22
CA SER A 236 -11.99 -16.09 1.12
C SER A 236 -11.03 -15.74 2.25
N LEU A 237 -10.35 -14.60 2.14
CA LEU A 237 -9.55 -14.08 3.24
C LEU A 237 -10.45 -13.42 4.29
N GLY A 238 -10.15 -13.70 5.56
CA GLY A 238 -10.81 -13.07 6.69
C GLY A 238 -10.08 -13.31 7.99
N PHE A 239 -10.76 -13.14 9.11
CA PHE A 239 -10.12 -12.96 10.41
C PHE A 239 -10.51 -14.05 11.42
N ARG A 240 -9.52 -14.64 12.09
CA ARG A 240 -9.71 -15.59 13.20
C ARG A 240 -8.72 -15.35 14.34
N ALA A 241 -9.14 -15.64 15.57
CA ALA A 241 -8.31 -15.42 16.76
C ALA A 241 -7.06 -16.31 16.79
N GLU A 242 -7.20 -17.57 16.37
CA GLU A 242 -6.11 -18.55 16.31
C GLU A 242 -6.20 -19.32 14.99
N PRO A 243 -5.47 -18.89 13.95
CA PRO A 243 -5.45 -19.61 12.68
C PRO A 243 -4.49 -20.79 12.73
N ASP A 244 -4.91 -21.92 12.15
CA ASP A 244 -4.05 -23.09 11.91
C ASP A 244 -3.09 -22.88 10.73
N ASP A 245 -3.23 -21.77 10.01
CA ASP A 245 -2.51 -21.45 8.79
C ASP A 245 -1.92 -20.04 8.79
N CYS A 246 -1.06 -19.81 7.81
CA CYS A 246 -0.32 -18.57 7.61
C CYS A 246 -0.23 -18.31 6.10
N LEU A 247 -0.11 -17.04 5.73
CA LEU A 247 0.07 -16.62 4.35
C LEU A 247 1.56 -16.50 4.04
N ALA A 248 1.92 -16.71 2.78
CA ALA A 248 3.21 -16.31 2.23
C ALA A 248 3.03 -14.98 1.48
N LEU A 249 3.99 -14.08 1.68
CA LEU A 249 4.15 -12.88 0.84
C LEU A 249 5.14 -13.25 -0.25
N VAL A 250 4.67 -13.41 -1.48
CA VAL A 250 5.55 -13.77 -2.61
C VAL A 250 5.91 -12.49 -3.36
N PRO A 251 7.20 -12.09 -3.40
CA PRO A 251 7.62 -10.86 -4.07
C PRO A 251 7.26 -10.87 -5.56
N ARG A 252 6.67 -9.77 -6.04
CA ARG A 252 6.32 -9.58 -7.46
C ARG A 252 6.19 -8.09 -7.76
N GLY A 253 6.80 -7.65 -8.86
CA GLY A 253 6.77 -6.23 -9.26
C GLY A 253 7.90 -5.44 -8.61
N LEU A 254 7.58 -4.27 -8.02
CA LEU A 254 8.56 -3.48 -7.28
C LEU A 254 8.96 -4.18 -5.96
N PRO A 255 10.11 -3.81 -5.35
CA PRO A 255 10.67 -4.57 -4.22
C PRO A 255 9.81 -4.66 -2.96
N SER A 256 8.80 -3.79 -2.80
CA SER A 256 7.86 -3.76 -1.68
C SER A 256 6.44 -4.26 -2.05
N MET A 257 6.30 -4.89 -3.22
CA MET A 257 5.03 -5.43 -3.71
C MET A 257 5.02 -6.95 -3.64
N PHE A 258 3.88 -7.49 -3.21
CA PHE A 258 3.71 -8.92 -2.96
C PHE A 258 2.39 -9.43 -3.52
N VAL A 259 2.35 -10.71 -3.89
CA VAL A 259 1.08 -11.44 -3.98
C VAL A 259 0.87 -12.23 -2.69
N LEU A 260 -0.38 -12.32 -2.24
CA LEU A 260 -0.75 -13.17 -1.12
C LEU A 260 -0.94 -14.61 -1.59
N TYR A 261 -0.39 -15.57 -0.85
CA TYR A 261 -0.46 -17.00 -1.18
C TYR A 261 -0.74 -17.84 0.08
N ASP A 262 -1.70 -18.77 0.01
CA ASP A 262 -2.07 -19.59 1.17
C ASP A 262 -1.41 -20.99 1.22
N GLY A 263 -0.55 -21.28 0.25
CA GLY A 263 0.04 -22.61 0.03
C GLY A 263 -0.62 -23.44 -1.08
N ALA A 264 -1.72 -22.95 -1.67
CA ALA A 264 -2.40 -23.58 -2.80
C ALA A 264 -2.88 -22.57 -3.83
N PHE A 265 -3.42 -21.43 -3.40
CA PHE A 265 -4.01 -20.39 -4.26
C PHE A 265 -3.42 -19.02 -3.96
N TYR A 266 -3.42 -18.17 -4.99
CA TYR A 266 -3.14 -16.76 -4.87
C TYR A 266 -4.45 -15.97 -4.74
N TYR A 267 -4.34 -14.67 -4.43
CA TYR A 267 -5.49 -13.80 -4.26
C TYR A 267 -5.48 -12.64 -5.24
N ARG A 268 -6.61 -12.45 -5.90
CA ARG A 268 -6.90 -11.31 -6.77
C ARG A 268 -7.94 -10.42 -6.12
N MET A 269 -7.76 -9.12 -6.25
CA MET A 269 -8.79 -8.14 -5.97
C MET A 269 -9.98 -8.32 -6.91
N ASN A 270 -11.17 -8.28 -6.32
CA ASN A 270 -12.43 -8.35 -7.02
C ASN A 270 -13.28 -7.16 -6.62
N ILE A 271 -13.21 -6.11 -7.45
CA ILE A 271 -13.94 -4.87 -7.25
C ILE A 271 -15.41 -5.13 -7.59
N LEU A 272 -16.26 -5.16 -6.57
CA LEU A 272 -17.69 -5.39 -6.73
C LEU A 272 -18.44 -4.07 -6.93
N LYS A 273 -18.00 -3.01 -6.25
CA LYS A 273 -18.52 -1.64 -6.35
C LYS A 273 -17.39 -0.64 -6.11
N ALA A 274 -17.58 0.62 -6.50
CA ALA A 274 -16.58 1.68 -6.38
C ALA A 274 -15.96 1.84 -4.98
N SER A 275 -16.68 1.46 -3.92
CA SER A 275 -16.21 1.57 -2.53
C SER A 275 -16.09 0.22 -1.81
N TYR A 276 -16.13 -0.89 -2.54
CA TYR A 276 -16.14 -2.23 -1.95
C TYR A 276 -15.53 -3.27 -2.88
N ALA A 277 -14.42 -3.84 -2.44
CA ALA A 277 -13.73 -4.93 -3.09
C ALA A 277 -13.42 -6.06 -2.10
N GLU A 278 -13.51 -7.29 -2.59
CA GLU A 278 -13.16 -8.50 -1.85
C GLU A 278 -11.99 -9.21 -2.55
N THR A 279 -11.48 -10.25 -1.91
CA THR A 279 -10.47 -11.12 -2.54
C THR A 279 -11.11 -12.37 -3.13
N LEU A 280 -10.65 -12.76 -4.31
CA LEU A 280 -10.97 -14.03 -4.96
C LEU A 280 -9.72 -14.89 -5.07
N ARG A 281 -9.89 -16.20 -4.94
CA ARG A 281 -8.82 -17.16 -5.19
C ARG A 281 -8.57 -17.33 -6.68
N VAL A 282 -7.31 -17.41 -7.04
CA VAL A 282 -6.82 -17.71 -8.39
C VAL A 282 -5.69 -18.73 -8.32
N GLU A 283 -5.54 -19.55 -9.37
CA GLU A 283 -4.55 -20.64 -9.40
C GLU A 283 -3.17 -20.15 -9.84
N HIS A 284 -3.14 -19.14 -10.72
CA HIS A 284 -1.94 -18.64 -11.32
C HIS A 284 -1.49 -17.33 -10.69
N ILE A 285 -0.18 -17.19 -10.46
CA ILE A 285 0.40 -15.98 -9.88
C ILE A 285 0.16 -14.77 -10.79
N GLU A 286 0.09 -14.98 -12.09
CA GLU A 286 -0.14 -13.95 -13.10
C GLU A 286 -1.50 -13.25 -12.93
N GLU A 287 -2.49 -13.99 -12.44
CA GLU A 287 -3.86 -13.53 -12.19
C GLU A 287 -4.02 -12.84 -10.83
N ALA A 288 -3.03 -12.94 -9.95
CA ALA A 288 -3.07 -12.37 -8.61
C ALA A 288 -2.86 -10.85 -8.62
N SER A 289 -3.51 -10.17 -7.68
CA SER A 289 -3.28 -8.74 -7.46
C SER A 289 -2.02 -8.51 -6.63
N LEU A 290 -1.40 -7.36 -6.85
CA LEU A 290 -0.29 -6.89 -6.04
C LEU A 290 -0.84 -6.20 -4.79
N PHE A 291 -0.15 -6.40 -3.68
CA PHE A 291 -0.43 -5.80 -2.39
C PHE A 291 0.84 -5.18 -1.82
N GLN A 292 0.67 -4.11 -1.05
CA GLN A 292 1.73 -3.44 -0.32
C GLN A 292 1.33 -3.24 1.14
N LEU A 293 2.33 -3.20 2.00
CA LEU A 293 2.20 -2.80 3.40
C LEU A 293 2.90 -1.45 3.57
N VAL A 294 2.28 -0.50 4.26
CA VAL A 294 2.80 0.87 4.46
C VAL A 294 2.83 1.14 5.97
N GLY A 295 3.97 1.58 6.51
CA GLY A 295 4.27 1.56 7.97
C GLY A 295 4.13 2.87 8.73
#